data_AF-A0A7K7BEL5-F1
#
_entry.id   AF-A0A7K7BEL5-F1
#
_cell.length_a   1.000
_cell.length_b   1.000
_cell.length_c   1.000
_cell.angle_alpha   90.00
_cell.angle_beta   90.00
_cell.angle_gamma   90.00
#
_symmetry.space_group_name_H-M   'P 1'
#
loop_
_entity.id
_entity.type
_entity.pdbx_description
1 polymer ?
#
loop_
_entity_poly.entity_id
_entity_poly.type
_entity_poly.pdbx_seq_one_letter_code
_entity_poly.pdbx_strand_id
1 'polypeptide(L)'
;STKISPLVALENVQHLSTEGLCRLLENASGFRVHEDFRVEMIPEKSTAVLSLLKSIDAQEFVKFCAESKQLQKFKITARLLELTPSIKAENIPAGISTDHITEYFENVSDGAGPVVHVQLLPEERSAIIIFCNPKGKA
;
A
#
# COMPACT_ATOMS: atom_id res chain seq x y z
N SER A 1 21.87 -1.63 -1.78
CA SER A 1 20.71 -1.28 -2.61
C SER A 1 19.51 -2.03 -2.06
N THR A 2 18.64 -1.34 -1.32
CA THR A 2 17.41 -1.96 -0.79
C THR A 2 16.45 -2.12 -1.96
N LYS A 3 16.35 -3.34 -2.48
CA LYS A 3 15.45 -3.67 -3.58
C LYS A 3 14.03 -3.51 -3.03
N ILE A 4 13.36 -2.41 -3.39
CA ILE A 4 11.96 -2.18 -3.03
C ILE A 4 11.17 -3.30 -3.70
N SER A 5 10.46 -4.12 -2.91
CA SER A 5 9.55 -5.11 -3.46
C SER A 5 8.50 -4.38 -4.29
N PRO A 6 8.25 -4.78 -5.54
CA PRO A 6 7.37 -4.00 -6.39
C PRO A 6 5.93 -4.18 -5.91
N LEU A 7 5.28 -3.05 -5.64
CA LEU A 7 3.93 -2.98 -5.07
C LEU A 7 2.92 -2.68 -6.18
N VAL A 8 1.79 -3.39 -6.16
CA VAL A 8 0.68 -3.20 -7.10
C VAL A 8 -0.57 -2.85 -6.31
N ALA A 9 -1.26 -1.78 -6.70
CA ALA A 9 -2.58 -1.45 -6.18
C ALA A 9 -3.64 -2.11 -7.08
N LEU A 10 -4.56 -2.84 -6.47
CA LEU A 10 -5.79 -3.34 -7.09
C LEU A 10 -6.97 -2.49 -6.63
N GLU A 11 -7.70 -1.92 -7.57
CA GLU A 11 -8.85 -1.06 -7.28
C GLU A 11 -10.17 -1.80 -7.57
N ASN A 12 -11.27 -1.28 -7.04
CA ASN A 12 -12.62 -1.84 -7.16
C ASN A 12 -12.79 -3.21 -6.47
N VAL A 13 -12.11 -3.43 -5.34
CA VAL A 13 -12.13 -4.71 -4.60
C VAL A 13 -13.16 -4.77 -3.47
N GLN A 14 -13.98 -3.73 -3.27
CA GLN A 14 -14.96 -3.62 -2.18
C GLN A 14 -16.02 -4.73 -2.16
N HIS A 15 -16.20 -5.43 -3.28
CA HIS A 15 -17.16 -6.52 -3.41
C HIS A 15 -16.59 -7.89 -2.99
N LEU A 16 -15.32 -7.95 -2.60
CA LEU A 16 -14.61 -9.18 -2.27
C LEU A 16 -14.10 -9.15 -0.84
N SER A 17 -14.19 -10.30 -0.16
CA SER A 17 -13.41 -10.54 1.05
C SER A 17 -11.94 -10.76 0.70
N THR A 18 -11.04 -10.63 1.67
CA THR A 18 -9.61 -10.94 1.49
C THR A 18 -9.40 -12.33 0.91
N GLU A 19 -10.07 -13.35 1.46
CA GLU A 19 -10.00 -14.73 0.96
C GLU A 19 -10.54 -14.86 -0.47
N GLY A 20 -11.65 -14.16 -0.79
CA GLY A 20 -12.24 -14.15 -2.12
C GLY A 20 -11.31 -13.54 -3.16
N LEU A 21 -10.67 -12.42 -2.83
CA LEU A 21 -9.67 -11.77 -3.69
C LEU A 21 -8.43 -12.67 -3.87
N CYS A 22 -7.91 -13.22 -2.78
CA CYS A 22 -6.78 -14.18 -2.82
C CYS A 22 -7.09 -15.33 -3.78
N ARG A 23 -8.21 -16.03 -3.58
CA ARG A 23 -8.60 -17.16 -4.43
C ARG A 23 -8.81 -16.77 -5.89
N LEU A 24 -9.37 -15.59 -6.16
CA LEU A 24 -9.53 -15.08 -7.53
C LEU A 24 -8.17 -14.86 -8.20
N LEU A 25 -7.23 -14.25 -7.50
CA LEU A 25 -5.89 -13.99 -8.01
C LEU A 25 -5.12 -15.28 -8.25
N GLU A 26 -5.17 -16.24 -7.33
CA GLU A 26 -4.53 -17.56 -7.49
C GLU A 26 -5.10 -18.31 -8.70
N ASN A 27 -6.42 -18.31 -8.88
CA ASN A 27 -7.07 -18.97 -10.02
C ASN A 27 -6.75 -18.30 -11.35
N ALA A 28 -6.64 -16.98 -11.37
CA ALA A 28 -6.39 -16.23 -12.60
C ALA A 28 -4.93 -16.33 -13.04
N SER A 29 -3.98 -16.28 -12.09
CA SER A 29 -2.54 -16.16 -12.36
C SER A 29 -1.76 -17.47 -12.20
N GLY A 30 -2.29 -18.43 -11.43
CA GLY A 30 -1.56 -19.63 -11.02
C GLY A 30 -0.58 -19.40 -9.86
N PHE A 31 -0.45 -18.16 -9.35
CA PHE A 31 0.39 -17.83 -8.20
C PHE A 31 -0.24 -18.24 -6.87
N ARG A 32 0.58 -18.27 -5.81
CA ARG A 32 0.18 -18.60 -4.45
C ARG A 32 0.33 -17.43 -3.49
N VAL A 33 -0.71 -17.22 -2.69
CA VAL A 33 -0.67 -16.27 -1.58
C VAL A 33 0.35 -16.72 -0.53
N HIS A 34 1.03 -15.75 0.08
CA HIS A 34 2.15 -15.90 1.03
C HIS A 34 3.45 -16.49 0.46
N GLU A 35 3.42 -17.16 -0.69
CA GLU A 35 4.61 -17.64 -1.38
C GLU A 35 5.10 -16.68 -2.48
N ASP A 36 4.18 -16.24 -3.34
CA ASP A 36 4.51 -15.42 -4.51
C ASP A 36 4.10 -13.95 -4.32
N PHE A 37 3.03 -13.71 -3.55
CA PHE A 37 2.57 -12.38 -3.18
C PHE A 37 1.87 -12.35 -1.82
N ARG A 38 1.78 -11.15 -1.22
CA ARG A 38 0.93 -10.86 -0.06
C ARG A 38 -0.13 -9.84 -0.45
N VAL A 39 -1.29 -9.89 0.21
CA VAL A 39 -2.40 -8.98 -0.01
C VAL A 39 -2.72 -8.26 1.28
N GLU A 40 -2.84 -6.95 1.21
CA GLU A 40 -3.35 -6.08 2.26
C GLU A 40 -4.58 -5.33 1.74
N MET A 41 -5.72 -5.47 2.41
CA MET A 41 -6.94 -4.76 2.03
C MET A 41 -6.93 -3.36 2.64
N ILE A 42 -7.37 -2.36 1.88
CA ILE A 42 -7.59 -0.97 2.30
C ILE A 42 -9.05 -0.63 1.98
N PRO A 43 -10.01 -1.07 2.82
CA PRO A 43 -11.44 -0.94 2.55
C PRO A 43 -11.89 0.50 2.35
N GLU A 44 -11.28 1.44 3.07
CA GLU A 44 -11.56 2.89 3.01
C GLU A 44 -11.32 3.46 1.62
N LYS A 45 -10.40 2.85 0.86
CA LYS A 45 -10.08 3.21 -0.52
C LYS A 45 -10.63 2.24 -1.55
N SER A 46 -11.43 1.24 -1.13
CA SER A 46 -11.89 0.16 -2.01
C SER A 46 -10.74 -0.48 -2.81
N THR A 47 -9.56 -0.58 -2.18
CA THR A 47 -8.29 -0.94 -2.80
C THR A 47 -7.65 -2.09 -2.04
N ALA A 48 -6.82 -2.90 -2.70
CA ALA A 48 -5.88 -3.81 -2.06
C ALA A 48 -4.46 -3.53 -2.55
N VAL A 49 -3.46 -3.70 -1.69
CA VAL A 49 -2.05 -3.61 -2.05
C VAL A 49 -1.47 -5.01 -2.10
N LEU A 50 -0.84 -5.32 -3.23
CA LEU A 50 -0.10 -6.55 -3.45
C LEU A 50 1.39 -6.29 -3.26
N SER A 51 2.00 -7.04 -2.36
CA SER A 51 3.46 -7.12 -2.25
C SER A 51 3.95 -8.38 -2.97
N LEU A 52 4.59 -8.21 -4.12
CA LEU A 52 5.15 -9.31 -4.90
C LEU A 52 6.48 -9.78 -4.26
N LEU A 53 6.56 -11.07 -3.88
CA LEU A 53 7.66 -11.61 -3.08
C LEU A 53 8.75 -12.29 -3.90
N LYS A 54 8.37 -12.92 -5.03
CA LYS A 54 9.30 -13.59 -5.95
C LYS A 54 9.38 -12.82 -7.27
N SER A 55 10.17 -13.32 -8.23
CA SER A 55 10.51 -12.79 -9.56
C SER A 55 9.34 -12.46 -10.51
N ILE A 56 8.27 -11.88 -9.98
CA ILE A 56 7.12 -11.37 -10.71
C ILE A 56 7.43 -9.92 -11.04
N ASP A 57 7.52 -9.63 -12.33
CA ASP A 57 7.60 -8.27 -12.80
C ASP A 57 6.23 -7.60 -12.58
N ALA A 58 6.20 -6.49 -11.83
CA ALA A 58 4.94 -5.83 -11.52
C ALA A 58 4.28 -5.16 -12.72
N GLN A 59 5.03 -4.73 -13.72
CA GLN A 59 4.44 -4.19 -14.95
C GLN A 59 3.77 -5.30 -15.74
N GLU A 60 4.42 -6.46 -15.86
CA GLU A 60 3.81 -7.64 -16.49
C GLU A 60 2.58 -8.12 -15.70
N PHE A 61 2.62 -8.08 -14.37
CA PHE A 61 1.47 -8.41 -13.55
C PHE A 61 0.29 -7.45 -13.77
N VAL A 62 0.56 -6.14 -13.86
CA VAL A 62 -0.46 -5.12 -14.15
C VAL A 62 -1.09 -5.37 -15.53
N LYS A 63 -0.28 -5.69 -16.55
CA LYS A 63 -0.78 -6.05 -17.89
C LYS A 63 -1.65 -7.30 -17.83
N PHE A 64 -1.18 -8.35 -17.15
CA PHE A 64 -1.96 -9.57 -16.93
C PHE A 64 -3.32 -9.26 -16.28
N CYS A 65 -3.35 -8.40 -15.26
CA CYS A 65 -4.61 -8.02 -14.62
C CYS A 65 -5.58 -7.34 -15.59
N ALA A 66 -5.07 -6.46 -16.46
CA ALA A 66 -5.87 -5.79 -17.47
C ALA A 66 -6.42 -6.76 -18.53
N GLU A 67 -5.74 -7.86 -18.82
CA GLU A 67 -6.14 -8.85 -19.83
C GLU A 67 -7.00 -10.01 -19.25
N SER A 68 -6.95 -10.22 -17.93
CA SER A 68 -7.65 -11.33 -17.28
C SER A 68 -9.17 -11.15 -17.33
N LYS A 69 -9.83 -11.98 -18.14
CA LYS A 69 -11.30 -12.05 -18.21
C LYS A 69 -11.96 -12.30 -16.86
N GLN A 70 -11.28 -12.99 -15.94
CA GLN A 70 -11.82 -13.25 -14.60
C GLN A 70 -11.84 -11.96 -13.77
N LEU A 71 -10.75 -11.19 -13.77
CA LEU A 71 -10.65 -9.92 -13.04
C LEU A 71 -11.54 -8.82 -13.65
N GLN A 72 -11.62 -8.77 -14.98
CA GLN A 72 -12.50 -7.83 -15.69
C GLN A 72 -13.98 -8.01 -15.33
N LYS A 73 -14.45 -9.24 -15.06
CA LYS A 73 -15.85 -9.48 -14.61
C LYS A 73 -16.17 -8.75 -13.31
N PHE A 74 -15.18 -8.59 -12.43
CA PHE A 74 -15.30 -7.85 -11.19
C PHE A 74 -14.90 -6.37 -11.33
N LYS A 75 -14.55 -5.91 -12.54
CA LYS A 75 -14.06 -4.55 -12.83
C LYS A 75 -12.82 -4.18 -12.02
N ILE A 76 -12.03 -5.18 -11.62
CA ILE A 76 -10.78 -4.95 -10.90
C ILE A 76 -9.76 -4.38 -11.89
N THR A 77 -9.16 -3.26 -11.52
CA THR A 77 -8.04 -2.64 -12.24
C THR A 77 -6.78 -2.74 -11.40
N ALA A 78 -5.63 -2.83 -12.06
CA ALA A 78 -4.34 -2.89 -11.41
C ALA A 78 -3.47 -1.72 -11.87
N ARG A 79 -2.65 -1.18 -10.97
CA ARG A 79 -1.61 -0.21 -11.30
C ARG A 79 -0.42 -0.36 -10.37
N LEU A 80 0.74 0.10 -10.82
CA LEU A 80 1.91 0.20 -9.95
C LEU A 80 1.61 1.17 -8.81
N LEU A 81 2.01 0.82 -7.60
CA LEU A 81 1.94 1.74 -6.48
C LEU A 81 3.17 2.66 -6.55
N GLU A 82 2.90 3.96 -6.64
CA GLU A 82 3.93 4.98 -6.68
C GLU A 82 4.59 5.13 -5.31
N LEU A 83 5.87 5.47 -5.31
CA LEU A 83 6.54 5.93 -4.10
C LEU A 83 5.86 7.21 -3.63
N THR A 84 5.40 7.20 -2.38
CA THR A 84 4.80 8.37 -1.75
C THR A 84 5.73 8.91 -0.66
N PRO A 85 5.88 10.24 -0.53
CA PRO A 85 6.54 10.86 0.60
C PRO A 85 5.66 10.86 1.86
N SER A 86 4.43 10.35 1.79
CA SER A 86 3.48 10.43 2.89
C SER A 86 3.12 9.06 3.47
N ILE A 87 2.99 8.99 4.78
CA ILE A 87 2.38 7.84 5.48
C ILE A 87 1.12 8.29 6.23
N LYS A 88 0.23 7.35 6.51
CA LYS A 88 -0.85 7.52 7.48
C LYS A 88 -0.48 6.79 8.77
N ALA A 89 -0.43 7.51 9.89
CA ALA A 89 -0.29 6.92 11.21
C ALA A 89 -1.68 6.81 11.86
N GLU A 90 -2.03 5.62 12.33
CA GLU A 90 -3.34 5.33 12.91
C GLU A 90 -3.25 5.10 14.43
N ASN A 91 -4.40 5.15 15.11
CA ASN A 91 -4.51 5.02 16.56
C ASN A 91 -3.80 6.13 17.36
N ILE A 92 -3.79 7.34 16.82
CA ILE A 92 -3.23 8.51 17.50
C ILE A 92 -4.11 8.88 18.70
N PRO A 93 -3.54 8.94 19.92
CA PRO A 93 -4.26 9.38 21.10
C PRO A 93 -4.78 10.81 20.97
N ALA A 94 -5.92 11.10 21.60
CA ALA A 94 -6.45 12.46 21.64
C ALA A 94 -5.50 13.41 22.39
N GLY A 95 -5.35 14.64 21.90
CA GLY A 95 -4.54 15.67 22.54
C GLY A 95 -3.04 15.62 22.23
N ILE A 96 -2.58 14.68 21.39
CA ILE A 96 -1.21 14.69 20.87
C ILE A 96 -1.04 15.86 19.89
N SER A 97 0.00 16.68 20.10
CA SER A 97 0.34 17.81 19.22
C SER A 97 1.06 17.35 17.95
N THR A 98 1.00 18.17 16.90
CA THR A 98 1.77 17.96 15.68
C THR A 98 3.27 17.97 15.93
N ASP A 99 3.74 18.72 16.93
CA ASP A 99 5.17 18.79 17.28
C ASP A 99 5.66 17.45 17.85
N HIS A 100 4.88 16.80 18.71
CA HIS A 100 5.21 15.46 19.21
C HIS A 100 5.22 14.41 18.10
N ILE A 101 4.26 14.47 17.17
CA ILE A 101 4.21 13.55 16.02
C ILE A 101 5.43 13.77 15.13
N THR A 102 5.80 15.03 14.88
CA THR A 102 6.99 15.41 14.13
C THR A 102 8.24 14.81 14.77
N GLU A 103 8.47 15.07 16.06
CA GLU A 103 9.63 14.57 16.78
C GLU A 103 9.73 13.03 16.75
N TYR A 104 8.60 12.34 16.91
CA TYR A 104 8.56 10.87 16.83
C TYR A 104 8.97 10.34 15.45
N PHE A 105 8.43 10.91 14.37
CA PHE A 105 8.69 10.44 13.00
C PHE A 105 10.00 10.98 12.40
N GLU A 106 10.62 11.99 13.00
CA GLU A 106 11.98 12.44 12.66
C GLU A 106 13.07 11.63 13.38
N ASN A 107 12.72 10.94 14.46
CA ASN A 107 13.67 10.10 15.18
C ASN A 107 14.17 8.96 14.27
N VAL A 108 15.50 8.79 14.20
CA VAL A 108 16.16 7.80 13.34
C VAL A 108 15.80 6.35 13.72
N SER A 109 15.34 6.11 14.96
CA SER A 109 14.87 4.79 15.39
C SER A 109 13.50 4.40 14.82
N ASP A 110 12.62 5.38 14.61
CA ASP A 110 11.18 5.15 14.37
C ASP A 110 10.67 5.82 13.07
N GLY A 111 11.54 6.56 12.39
CA GLY A 111 11.20 7.51 11.33
C GLY A 111 11.75 7.21 9.94
N ALA A 112 11.17 7.87 8.94
CA ALA A 112 11.57 7.77 7.53
C ALA A 112 12.44 8.94 7.04
N GLY A 113 12.76 9.90 7.93
CA GLY A 113 13.54 11.10 7.62
C GLY A 113 12.87 12.39 8.12
N PRO A 114 13.35 13.57 7.70
CA PRO A 114 12.79 14.86 8.11
C PRO A 114 11.31 14.99 7.71
N VAL A 115 10.49 15.49 8.62
CA VAL A 115 9.05 15.69 8.39
C VAL A 115 8.83 17.11 7.87
N VAL A 116 8.12 17.22 6.75
CA VAL A 116 7.72 18.49 6.14
C VAL A 116 6.42 19.00 6.73
N HIS A 117 5.48 18.09 6.95
CA HIS A 117 4.13 18.45 7.38
C HIS A 117 3.43 17.29 8.09
N VAL A 118 2.58 17.64 9.06
CA VAL A 118 1.67 16.72 9.74
C VAL A 118 0.25 17.26 9.60
N GLN A 119 -0.61 16.48 8.95
CA GLN A 119 -2.04 16.74 8.87
C GLN A 119 -2.78 15.80 9.81
N LEU A 120 -3.41 16.35 10.86
CA LEU A 120 -4.25 15.56 11.77
C LEU A 120 -5.59 15.23 11.12
N LEU A 121 -6.10 14.03 11.42
CA LEU A 121 -7.44 13.55 11.09
C LEU A 121 -8.11 13.05 12.39
N PRO A 122 -8.58 13.97 13.26
CA PRO A 122 -9.06 13.62 14.59
C PRO A 122 -10.24 12.64 14.58
N GLU A 123 -11.14 12.77 13.60
CA GLU A 123 -12.31 11.91 13.42
C GLU A 123 -11.92 10.46 13.16
N GLU A 124 -10.77 10.24 12.50
CA GLU A 124 -10.21 8.92 12.20
C GLU A 124 -9.18 8.46 13.23
N ARG A 125 -8.90 9.26 14.27
CA ARG A 125 -7.80 9.03 15.22
C ARG A 125 -6.48 8.76 14.50
N SER A 126 -6.19 9.54 13.46
CA SER A 126 -5.04 9.34 12.60
C SER A 126 -4.37 10.66 12.19
N ALA A 127 -3.21 10.57 11.56
CA ALA A 127 -2.54 11.70 10.92
C ALA A 127 -1.85 11.27 9.63
N ILE A 128 -1.75 12.19 8.67
CA ILE A 128 -0.91 12.06 7.49
C ILE A 128 0.41 12.79 7.77
N ILE A 129 1.52 12.05 7.71
CA ILE A 129 2.87 12.56 7.89
C ILE A 129 3.51 12.62 6.52
N ILE A 130 3.98 13.79 6.11
CA ILE A 130 4.64 14.03 4.83
C ILE A 130 6.11 14.27 5.11
N PHE A 131 6.97 13.42 4.56
CA PHE A 131 8.42 13.51 4.68
C PHE A 131 9.04 14.34 3.56
N CYS A 132 10.24 14.87 3.82
CA CYS A 132 11.13 15.34 2.77
C CYS A 132 11.41 14.16 1.84
N ASN A 133 10.94 14.29 0.58
CA ASN A 133 10.96 13.31 -0.51
C ASN A 133 11.84 12.08 -0.24
N PRO A 134 11.34 10.83 -0.33
CA PRO A 134 12.15 9.63 -0.17
C PRO A 134 13.19 9.63 -1.30
N LYS A 135 14.34 10.24 -1.06
CA LYS A 135 15.52 10.01 -1.86
C LYS A 135 15.78 8.53 -1.67
N GLY A 136 15.40 7.72 -2.68
CA GLY A 136 16.11 6.48 -2.93
C GLY A 136 17.58 6.86 -2.84
N LYS A 137 18.26 6.36 -1.80
CA LYS A 137 19.66 6.70 -1.59
C LYS A 137 20.38 6.41 -2.90
N ALA A 138 21.03 7.44 -3.43
CA ALA A 138 21.85 7.39 -4.64
C ALA A 138 22.87 6.25 -4.56
#